data_AF-A0A2D5WBS5-F1
#
_entry.id   AF-A0A2D5WBS5-F1
#
_cell.length_a   1.000
_cell.length_b   1.000
_cell.length_c   1.000
_cell.angle_alpha   90.00
_cell.angle_beta   90.00
_cell.angle_gamma   90.00
#
_symmetry.space_group_name_H-M   'P 1'
#
loop_
_entity.id
_entity.type
_entity.pdbx_description
1 polymer ?
#
loop_
_entity_poly.entity_id
_entity_poly.type
_entity_poly.pdbx_seq_one_letter_code
_entity_poly.pdbx_strand_id
1 'polypeptide(L)'
;MQGLHSPGASLYGGPVFSAARPSVPRSRFRATATALAVIAGSAACTRPAPRPTSVLVITLDTTRADALSCQGAPQGLTPHLDALAARATRYTEARTVAPLTLPAHASLFTGLYPPRHGLRDNALAPLPASAHTLAEAASAAGFDTAAFVAAAVLDPAWGLDQGFAHYSSVPVAKPATGDGVHMAERPAQEVVGEAAAWLEGRSDPFLLWVHLFDPHAPYEPPPRFADRASPYLGEVAATDHAVGILLAALERTGLAGETMIVVAADHGEDLGQHGEPTHSILTYDTVMRIPLMILDPGLSSSEGSSPAVEEGLVSIVDIYPTVMDALDLRLPADAPPLDGLSLFRRPPPEERGVYFESYAGYLGFGWAPLSGWASTAGQYLHGPQPEFFDRVSGGATVPRQRRNRLEARSQAVAQARSAIEDLAALPALASGLGSESAGEVARADPELLAAVRGLGYLGAGDGAATGLPHPLARTGLGDPRHSLDQLATFYEAALMAGEGRRDEAIERLAALVAEHPGQTHGAEILAQFLQAEGRAAEAVPVLRRALEEGHGRSSLYLRLGLCLEDCGELAAAREQVERAAALRPTDPRLLREVTRLRALAGSTE
;
A
#
# COMPACT_ATOMS: atom_id res chain seq x y z
N MET A 1 -51.59 -47.55 -25.98
CA MET A 1 -51.90 -48.10 -27.31
C MET A 1 -50.63 -48.76 -27.85
N GLN A 2 -50.73 -50.06 -28.17
CA GLN A 2 -49.93 -50.89 -29.10
C GLN A 2 -48.47 -50.45 -29.36
N GLY A 3 -47.41 -51.24 -29.14
CA GLY A 3 -47.26 -52.70 -29.18
C GLY A 3 -46.47 -53.13 -30.43
N LEU A 4 -45.79 -54.29 -30.32
CA LEU A 4 -45.12 -55.11 -31.37
C LEU A 4 -43.65 -54.71 -31.67
N HIS A 5 -42.66 -55.60 -31.75
CA HIS A 5 -42.57 -57.05 -31.60
C HIS A 5 -41.08 -57.47 -31.46
N SER A 6 -40.79 -58.49 -30.66
CA SER A 6 -39.58 -59.37 -30.64
C SER A 6 -39.51 -60.23 -31.95
N PRO A 7 -38.66 -61.29 -32.17
CA PRO A 7 -37.92 -62.16 -31.23
C PRO A 7 -36.59 -62.82 -31.72
N GLY A 8 -36.04 -63.71 -30.89
CA GLY A 8 -35.16 -64.83 -31.30
C GLY A 8 -34.15 -65.20 -30.21
N ALA A 9 -34.50 -65.96 -29.16
CA ALA A 9 -34.60 -67.43 -29.11
C ALA A 9 -33.26 -68.15 -29.37
N SER A 10 -32.80 -69.18 -28.64
CA SER A 10 -33.28 -69.92 -27.47
C SER A 10 -32.27 -71.06 -27.17
N LEU A 11 -32.44 -71.73 -26.01
CA LEU A 11 -32.15 -73.14 -25.67
C LEU A 11 -30.85 -73.41 -24.90
N TYR A 12 -30.78 -74.21 -23.82
CA TYR A 12 -31.69 -75.10 -23.07
C TYR A 12 -31.10 -75.15 -21.63
N GLY A 13 -31.86 -75.05 -20.53
CA GLY A 13 -32.58 -76.16 -19.88
C GLY A 13 -31.74 -76.85 -18.79
N GLY A 14 -31.90 -76.51 -17.50
CA GLY A 14 -32.60 -77.41 -16.56
C GLY A 14 -31.75 -77.72 -15.30
N PRO A 15 -32.33 -78.26 -14.21
CA PRO A 15 -32.46 -77.48 -12.97
C PRO A 15 -31.77 -78.03 -11.69
N VAL A 16 -31.52 -77.09 -10.76
CA VAL A 16 -31.74 -77.07 -9.29
C VAL A 16 -31.55 -78.36 -8.48
N PHE A 17 -30.69 -78.34 -7.44
CA PHE A 17 -31.08 -78.58 -6.04
C PHE A 17 -29.99 -78.16 -5.04
N SER A 18 -30.45 -77.53 -3.94
CA SER A 18 -29.71 -77.05 -2.78
C SER A 18 -29.60 -78.15 -1.70
N ALA A 19 -28.48 -78.26 -1.00
CA ALA A 19 -28.40 -78.42 0.47
C ALA A 19 -26.95 -78.64 0.94
N ALA A 20 -26.69 -78.25 2.19
CA ALA A 20 -25.38 -78.06 2.80
C ALA A 20 -24.87 -79.23 3.67
N ARG A 21 -23.59 -79.08 4.08
CA ARG A 21 -22.83 -79.62 5.26
C ARG A 21 -21.93 -80.86 5.00
N PRO A 22 -20.92 -81.18 5.85
CA PRO A 22 -20.06 -80.37 6.76
C PRO A 22 -18.52 -80.75 6.76
N SER A 23 -17.73 -79.94 7.48
CA SER A 23 -16.40 -80.08 8.14
C SER A 23 -15.55 -81.37 8.07
N VAL A 24 -14.20 -81.26 7.94
CA VAL A 24 -13.11 -81.85 8.81
C VAL A 24 -11.73 -81.14 8.49
N PRO A 25 -10.55 -81.42 9.13
CA PRO A 25 -9.95 -80.67 10.24
C PRO A 25 -8.58 -79.98 9.98
N ARG A 26 -8.17 -79.22 11.01
CA ARG A 26 -6.86 -78.58 11.23
C ARG A 26 -5.71 -79.59 11.44
N SER A 27 -4.55 -79.31 10.85
CA SER A 27 -3.25 -79.74 11.40
C SER A 27 -2.24 -78.58 11.34
N ARG A 28 -1.38 -78.52 12.35
CA ARG A 28 -0.46 -77.42 12.67
C ARG A 28 0.90 -77.67 12.01
N PHE A 29 1.51 -76.66 11.41
CA PHE A 29 2.96 -76.53 11.38
C PHE A 29 3.35 -75.06 11.55
N ARG A 30 4.08 -74.79 12.63
CA ARG A 30 4.80 -73.54 12.87
C ARG A 30 6.06 -73.58 12.00
N ALA A 31 6.26 -72.57 11.15
CA ALA A 31 7.55 -72.29 10.53
C ALA A 31 7.83 -70.79 10.68
N THR A 32 8.94 -70.54 11.37
CA THR A 32 9.73 -69.31 11.53
C THR A 32 9.64 -68.33 10.38
N ALA A 33 9.20 -67.11 10.69
CA ALA A 33 9.35 -65.94 9.82
C ALA A 33 10.72 -65.30 10.08
N THR A 34 11.66 -65.53 9.16
CA THR A 34 12.89 -64.73 9.07
C THR A 34 13.02 -64.25 7.62
N ALA A 35 12.52 -63.05 7.37
CA ALA A 35 12.88 -62.23 6.22
C ALA A 35 12.82 -60.77 6.67
N LEU A 36 13.88 -60.34 7.39
CA LEU A 36 14.22 -58.93 7.49
C LEU A 36 14.72 -58.50 6.10
N ALA A 37 13.82 -57.97 5.28
CA ALA A 37 14.21 -57.14 4.16
C ALA A 37 14.73 -55.83 4.74
N VAL A 38 16.06 -55.67 4.74
CA VAL A 38 16.73 -54.39 4.94
C VAL A 38 16.35 -53.50 3.75
N ILE A 39 15.22 -52.80 3.89
CA ILE A 39 15.03 -51.53 3.19
C ILE A 39 15.87 -50.54 3.99
N ALA A 40 17.16 -50.45 3.62
CA ALA A 40 17.98 -49.33 4.02
C ALA A 40 17.32 -48.09 3.43
N GLY A 41 16.55 -47.41 4.27
CA GLY A 41 16.01 -46.10 3.96
C GLY A 41 17.18 -45.18 3.68
N SER A 42 17.35 -44.81 2.41
CA SER A 42 17.96 -43.54 2.04
C SER A 42 17.00 -42.42 2.47
N ALA A 43 16.77 -42.31 3.78
CA ALA A 43 16.41 -41.03 4.37
C ALA A 43 17.66 -40.19 4.16
N ALA A 44 17.70 -39.46 3.05
CA ALA A 44 18.56 -38.31 2.93
C ALA A 44 18.35 -37.53 4.23
N CYS A 45 19.38 -37.50 5.06
CA CYS A 45 19.43 -36.57 6.17
C CYS A 45 19.52 -35.19 5.52
N THR A 46 18.39 -34.64 5.07
CA THR A 46 18.28 -33.24 4.73
C THR A 46 18.47 -32.52 6.06
N ARG A 47 19.72 -32.10 6.30
CA ARG A 47 20.03 -31.14 7.35
C ARG A 47 19.01 -30.00 7.17
N PRO A 48 18.23 -29.64 8.20
CA PRO A 48 17.31 -28.52 8.10
C PRO A 48 18.09 -27.34 7.53
N ALA A 49 17.54 -26.73 6.49
CA ALA A 49 18.05 -25.50 5.93
C ALA A 49 18.38 -24.53 7.08
N PRO A 50 19.58 -23.93 7.11
CA PRO A 50 19.92 -22.96 8.14
C PRO A 50 18.91 -21.79 8.06
N ARG A 51 18.31 -21.45 9.21
CA ARG A 51 17.41 -20.28 9.30
C ARG A 51 18.23 -19.00 9.12
N PRO A 52 17.65 -17.94 8.54
CA PRO A 52 18.31 -16.65 8.51
C PRO A 52 18.59 -16.15 9.94
N THR A 53 19.75 -15.53 10.13
CA THR A 53 20.14 -14.87 11.38
C THR A 53 19.88 -13.37 11.35
N SER A 54 19.65 -12.80 10.16
CA SER A 54 19.29 -11.39 9.96
C SER A 54 18.29 -11.21 8.83
N VAL A 55 17.64 -10.05 8.78
CA VAL A 55 16.70 -9.67 7.72
C VAL A 55 17.00 -8.27 7.23
N LEU A 56 17.11 -8.12 5.91
CA LEU A 56 17.14 -6.85 5.21
C LEU A 56 15.85 -6.69 4.40
N VAL A 57 15.04 -5.70 4.74
CA VAL A 57 13.85 -5.28 4.00
C VAL A 57 14.20 -4.03 3.20
N ILE A 58 14.13 -4.13 1.86
CA ILE A 58 14.32 -3.02 0.93
C ILE A 58 12.96 -2.68 0.34
N THR A 59 12.47 -1.47 0.59
CA THR A 59 11.23 -0.97 -0.03
C THR A 59 11.55 0.06 -1.10
N LEU A 60 10.95 -0.11 -2.27
CA LEU A 60 11.11 0.77 -3.44
C LEU A 60 9.82 1.56 -3.62
N ASP A 61 9.83 2.85 -3.33
CA ASP A 61 8.64 3.69 -3.53
C ASP A 61 8.24 3.69 -5.01
N THR A 62 6.93 3.67 -5.27
CA THR A 62 6.29 3.84 -6.59
C THR A 62 6.81 2.95 -7.74
N THR A 63 7.58 1.91 -7.45
CA THR A 63 8.23 1.08 -8.47
C THR A 63 7.25 0.05 -9.04
N ARG A 64 6.89 0.20 -10.32
CA ARG A 64 5.96 -0.71 -11.00
C ARG A 64 6.55 -2.11 -11.15
N ALA A 65 5.69 -3.13 -11.08
CA ALA A 65 6.08 -4.52 -11.32
C ALA A 65 6.70 -4.78 -12.70
N ASP A 66 6.43 -3.93 -13.71
CA ASP A 66 7.02 -4.02 -15.05
C ASP A 66 8.21 -3.09 -15.29
N ALA A 67 8.68 -2.38 -14.25
CA ALA A 67 9.81 -1.46 -14.32
C ALA A 67 11.18 -2.11 -14.04
N LEU A 68 11.22 -3.37 -13.61
CA LEU A 68 12.47 -4.14 -13.45
C LEU A 68 12.80 -4.90 -14.75
N SER A 69 14.07 -4.92 -15.15
CA SER A 69 14.54 -5.66 -16.34
C SER A 69 14.14 -7.14 -16.28
N CYS A 70 14.26 -7.78 -15.12
CA CYS A 70 13.83 -9.16 -14.93
C CYS A 70 12.30 -9.36 -14.99
N GLN A 71 11.49 -8.30 -14.98
CA GLN A 71 10.02 -8.38 -15.02
C GLN A 71 9.38 -7.72 -16.24
N GLY A 72 10.10 -6.92 -17.04
CA GLY A 72 9.55 -6.39 -18.28
C GLY A 72 10.24 -5.16 -18.87
N ALA A 73 11.04 -4.46 -18.07
CA ALA A 73 11.74 -3.27 -18.52
C ALA A 73 12.90 -3.59 -19.47
N PRO A 74 13.46 -2.59 -20.19
CA PRO A 74 14.62 -2.79 -21.06
C PRO A 74 15.77 -3.50 -20.36
N GLN A 75 16.45 -4.41 -21.07
CA GLN A 75 17.56 -5.18 -20.51
C GLN A 75 18.69 -4.26 -20.02
N GLY A 76 19.22 -4.53 -18.83
CA GLY A 76 20.32 -3.76 -18.23
C GLY A 76 19.89 -2.45 -17.57
N LEU A 77 18.58 -2.21 -17.42
CA LEU A 77 18.07 -1.10 -16.62
C LEU A 77 18.36 -1.31 -15.14
N THR A 78 18.09 -2.52 -14.63
CA THR A 78 18.19 -2.86 -13.19
C THR A 78 19.13 -4.05 -12.94
N PRO A 79 20.42 -3.98 -13.30
CA PRO A 79 21.34 -5.11 -13.21
C PRO A 79 21.53 -5.67 -11.78
N HIS A 80 21.42 -4.86 -10.73
CA HIS A 80 21.65 -5.32 -9.35
C HIS A 80 20.44 -6.09 -8.80
N LEU A 81 19.23 -5.57 -8.99
CA LEU A 81 17.98 -6.24 -8.67
C LEU A 81 17.80 -7.49 -9.52
N ASP A 82 18.21 -7.48 -10.79
CA ASP A 82 18.18 -8.67 -11.64
C ASP A 82 19.11 -9.78 -11.14
N ALA A 83 20.32 -9.42 -10.67
CA ALA A 83 21.26 -10.37 -10.10
C ALA A 83 20.72 -10.99 -8.79
N LEU A 84 20.05 -10.18 -7.96
CA LEU A 84 19.34 -10.68 -6.77
C LEU A 84 18.18 -11.60 -7.17
N ALA A 85 17.36 -11.17 -8.12
CA ALA A 85 16.22 -11.91 -8.65
C ALA A 85 16.60 -13.28 -9.25
N ALA A 86 17.82 -13.41 -9.78
CA ALA A 86 18.38 -14.66 -10.28
C ALA A 86 18.76 -15.66 -9.18
N ARG A 87 18.60 -15.30 -7.90
CA ARG A 87 18.85 -16.15 -6.72
C ARG A 87 17.65 -16.22 -5.79
N ALA A 88 16.78 -15.22 -5.85
CA ALA A 88 15.58 -15.11 -5.02
C ALA A 88 14.38 -15.88 -5.59
N THR A 89 13.37 -16.12 -4.74
CA THR A 89 12.01 -16.41 -5.21
C THR A 89 11.37 -15.10 -5.65
N ARG A 90 10.79 -15.07 -6.85
CA ARG A 90 10.11 -13.88 -7.39
C ARG A 90 8.62 -14.14 -7.47
N TYR A 91 7.82 -13.19 -6.98
CA TYR A 91 6.37 -13.31 -6.97
C TYR A 91 5.78 -12.38 -8.04
N THR A 92 5.20 -12.94 -9.10
CA THR A 92 4.77 -12.16 -10.27
C THR A 92 3.35 -11.59 -10.15
N GLU A 93 2.59 -12.09 -9.17
CA GLU A 93 1.23 -11.63 -8.86
C GLU A 93 1.14 -11.05 -7.45
N ALA A 94 2.22 -10.37 -7.01
CA ALA A 94 2.24 -9.65 -5.75
C ALA A 94 1.42 -8.36 -5.82
N ARG A 95 0.63 -8.11 -4.78
CA ARG A 95 -0.33 -7.00 -4.69
C ARG A 95 -0.09 -6.15 -3.44
N THR A 96 -0.08 -4.83 -3.60
CA THR A 96 -0.22 -3.94 -2.45
C THR A 96 -1.69 -3.79 -2.03
N VAL A 97 -1.92 -3.10 -0.93
CA VAL A 97 -3.23 -2.86 -0.31
C VAL A 97 -3.79 -1.48 -0.61
N ALA A 98 -2.94 -0.53 -0.98
CA ALA A 98 -3.32 0.83 -1.28
C ALA A 98 -2.27 1.43 -2.23
N PRO A 99 -2.65 2.34 -3.13
CA PRO A 99 -1.72 3.11 -3.94
C PRO A 99 -1.13 4.28 -3.11
N LEU A 100 -0.77 4.03 -1.84
CA LEU A 100 -0.33 5.03 -0.87
C LEU A 100 0.75 4.44 0.06
N THR A 101 1.84 5.19 0.24
CA THR A 101 3.03 4.81 0.99
C THR A 101 2.76 4.37 2.44
N LEU A 102 2.16 5.22 3.28
CA LEU A 102 1.98 4.93 4.71
C LEU A 102 1.04 3.73 4.96
N PRO A 103 -0.16 3.63 4.34
CA PRO A 103 -0.99 2.43 4.45
C PRO A 103 -0.29 1.15 3.98
N ALA A 104 0.44 1.20 2.87
CA ALA A 104 1.17 0.03 2.35
C ALA A 104 2.27 -0.44 3.33
N HIS A 105 3.04 0.48 3.89
CA HIS A 105 4.08 0.16 4.88
C HIS A 105 3.47 -0.31 6.21
N ALA A 106 2.36 0.30 6.68
CA ALA A 106 1.64 -0.20 7.84
C ALA A 106 1.18 -1.65 7.65
N SER A 107 0.66 -1.99 6.46
CA SER A 107 0.33 -3.37 6.11
C SER A 107 1.54 -4.30 6.06
N LEU A 108 2.67 -3.85 5.50
CA LEU A 108 3.93 -4.61 5.48
C LEU A 108 4.40 -4.95 6.90
N PHE A 109 4.38 -3.96 7.79
CA PHE A 109 4.94 -4.07 9.14
C PHE A 109 3.98 -4.60 10.20
N THR A 110 2.70 -4.80 9.89
CA THR A 110 1.72 -5.38 10.84
C THR A 110 1.06 -6.66 10.32
N GLY A 111 1.14 -6.94 9.02
CA GLY A 111 0.42 -8.05 8.39
C GLY A 111 -1.10 -7.90 8.40
N LEU A 112 -1.60 -6.66 8.56
CA LEU A 112 -3.02 -6.30 8.59
C LEU A 112 -3.40 -5.46 7.38
N TYR A 113 -4.66 -5.52 6.94
CA TYR A 113 -5.20 -4.62 5.92
C TYR A 113 -5.60 -3.25 6.48
N PRO A 114 -5.74 -2.19 5.64
CA PRO A 114 -6.10 -0.84 6.06
C PRO A 114 -7.33 -0.70 6.97
N PRO A 115 -8.45 -1.43 6.76
CA PRO A 115 -9.57 -1.39 7.69
C PRO A 115 -9.24 -1.90 9.10
N ARG A 116 -8.21 -2.75 9.23
CA ARG A 116 -7.82 -3.39 10.49
C ARG A 116 -6.74 -2.62 11.25
N HIS A 117 -5.74 -2.03 10.59
CA HIS A 117 -4.78 -1.16 11.28
C HIS A 117 -5.21 0.31 11.34
N GLY A 118 -6.19 0.73 10.53
CA GLY A 118 -6.82 2.05 10.60
C GLY A 118 -6.17 3.15 9.76
N LEU A 119 -5.01 2.88 9.15
CA LEU A 119 -4.31 3.84 8.27
C LEU A 119 -4.82 3.64 6.85
N ARG A 120 -5.65 4.56 6.38
CA ARG A 120 -6.32 4.51 5.07
C ARG A 120 -5.93 5.67 4.15
N ASP A 121 -5.00 6.51 4.62
CA ASP A 121 -4.45 7.67 3.93
C ASP A 121 -3.10 8.08 4.58
N ASN A 122 -2.26 8.82 3.86
CA ASN A 122 -0.89 9.18 4.24
C ASN A 122 -0.79 10.23 5.36
N ALA A 123 -1.84 11.02 5.64
CA ALA A 123 -1.77 12.06 6.67
C ALA A 123 -3.03 12.12 7.56
N LEU A 124 -3.73 11.01 7.69
CA LEU A 124 -4.97 10.93 8.46
C LEU A 124 -4.77 10.66 9.96
N ALA A 125 -3.85 9.77 10.30
CA ALA A 125 -3.53 9.37 11.67
C ALA A 125 -2.22 8.57 11.70
N PRO A 126 -1.47 8.61 12.82
CA PRO A 126 -0.35 7.69 13.04
C PRO A 126 -0.82 6.25 13.27
N LEU A 127 0.06 5.29 13.04
CA LEU A 127 -0.13 3.90 13.44
C LEU A 127 -0.40 3.83 14.95
N PRO A 128 -1.45 3.13 15.40
CA PRO A 128 -1.72 3.01 16.82
C PRO A 128 -0.61 2.25 17.54
N ALA A 129 -0.22 2.71 18.73
CA ALA A 129 0.72 1.99 19.61
C ALA A 129 0.23 0.58 20.04
N SER A 130 -1.04 0.25 19.80
CA SER A 130 -1.59 -1.10 19.98
C SER A 130 -1.30 -2.05 18.80
N ALA A 131 -0.75 -1.53 17.70
CA ALA A 131 -0.25 -2.35 16.60
C ALA A 131 1.03 -3.06 17.04
N HIS A 132 1.12 -4.36 16.74
CA HIS A 132 2.35 -5.14 16.92
C HIS A 132 3.14 -5.14 15.62
N THR A 133 4.27 -4.43 15.59
CA THR A 133 5.09 -4.34 14.39
C THR A 133 6.12 -5.47 14.29
N LEU A 134 6.61 -5.73 13.08
CA LEU A 134 7.66 -6.72 12.84
C LEU A 134 8.95 -6.32 13.59
N ALA A 135 9.22 -5.01 13.67
CA ALA A 135 10.39 -4.49 14.37
C ALA A 135 10.27 -4.66 15.89
N GLU A 136 9.08 -4.50 16.47
CA GLU A 136 8.86 -4.80 17.90
C GLU A 136 9.09 -6.29 18.19
N ALA A 137 8.59 -7.17 17.32
CA ALA A 137 8.81 -8.61 17.47
C ALA A 137 10.29 -8.99 17.37
N ALA A 138 11.02 -8.41 16.41
CA ALA A 138 12.46 -8.63 16.26
C ALA A 138 13.25 -8.06 17.44
N SER A 139 12.94 -6.84 17.87
CA SER A 139 13.57 -6.20 19.04
C SER A 139 13.36 -7.01 20.32
N ALA A 140 12.13 -7.50 20.56
CA ALA A 140 11.82 -8.35 21.70
C ALA A 140 12.57 -9.70 21.66
N ALA A 141 12.96 -10.17 20.48
CA ALA A 141 13.80 -11.36 20.29
C ALA A 141 15.31 -11.09 20.32
N GLY A 142 15.73 -9.84 20.56
CA GLY A 142 17.13 -9.44 20.72
C GLY A 142 17.85 -9.12 19.41
N PHE A 143 17.12 -8.87 18.32
CA PHE A 143 17.71 -8.35 17.09
C PHE A 143 17.99 -6.86 17.26
N ASP A 144 19.11 -6.42 16.69
CA ASP A 144 19.33 -4.99 16.50
C ASP A 144 18.44 -4.50 15.35
N THR A 145 17.60 -3.51 15.64
CA THR A 145 16.61 -3.00 14.70
C THR A 145 16.98 -1.61 14.21
N ALA A 146 17.05 -1.43 12.89
CA ALA A 146 17.33 -0.14 12.29
C ALA A 146 16.45 0.14 11.05
N ALA A 147 16.10 1.41 10.87
CA ALA A 147 15.39 1.91 9.69
C ALA A 147 16.09 3.15 9.12
N PHE A 148 16.23 3.19 7.79
CA PHE A 148 16.72 4.34 7.04
C PHE A 148 15.68 4.64 5.96
N VAL A 149 14.94 5.74 6.12
CA VAL A 149 13.77 6.04 5.29
C VAL A 149 13.89 7.37 4.55
N ALA A 150 13.49 7.37 3.29
CA ALA A 150 13.67 8.48 2.36
C ALA A 150 12.55 9.54 2.37
N ALA A 151 11.41 9.33 3.04
CA ALA A 151 10.23 10.19 2.87
C ALA A 151 9.61 10.67 4.19
N ALA A 152 9.17 11.93 4.25
CA ALA A 152 8.50 12.52 5.42
C ALA A 152 7.18 11.82 5.80
N VAL A 153 6.53 11.14 4.86
CA VAL A 153 5.33 10.33 5.11
C VAL A 153 5.62 9.08 5.95
N LEU A 154 6.89 8.74 6.12
CA LEU A 154 7.40 7.67 6.98
C LEU A 154 8.11 8.22 8.22
N ASP A 155 7.98 9.51 8.53
CA ASP A 155 8.55 10.07 9.76
C ASP A 155 8.05 9.34 11.04
N PRO A 156 8.87 9.21 12.10
CA PRO A 156 8.46 8.62 13.37
C PRO A 156 7.14 9.16 13.95
N ALA A 157 6.78 10.41 13.66
CA ALA A 157 5.50 10.96 14.11
C ALA A 157 4.27 10.18 13.57
N TRP A 158 4.44 9.37 12.51
CA TRP A 158 3.41 8.50 11.95
C TRP A 158 3.39 7.07 12.54
N GLY A 159 4.27 6.75 13.50
CA GLY A 159 4.23 5.52 14.31
C GLY A 159 4.85 4.27 13.69
N LEU A 160 5.49 4.37 12.51
CA LEU A 160 6.21 3.25 11.90
C LEU A 160 7.60 3.01 12.51
N ASP A 161 8.05 3.88 13.42
CA ASP A 161 9.29 3.73 14.18
C ASP A 161 9.20 2.70 15.31
N GLN A 162 7.97 2.31 15.70
CA GLN A 162 7.71 1.30 16.71
C GLN A 162 8.60 0.05 16.55
N GLY A 163 9.50 -0.15 17.52
CA GLY A 163 10.40 -1.31 17.58
C GLY A 163 11.76 -1.13 16.92
N PHE A 164 12.02 0.00 16.24
CA PHE A 164 13.34 0.32 15.71
C PHE A 164 14.20 1.04 16.75
N ALA A 165 15.37 0.47 17.09
CA ALA A 165 16.33 1.09 18.00
C ALA A 165 17.11 2.24 17.35
N HIS A 166 17.30 2.17 16.03
CA HIS A 166 17.86 3.25 15.22
C HIS A 166 16.87 3.63 14.12
N TYR A 167 16.52 4.91 14.02
CA TYR A 167 15.63 5.41 12.98
C TYR A 167 16.21 6.67 12.36
N SER A 168 16.57 6.61 11.09
CA SER A 168 17.00 7.75 10.29
C SER A 168 15.87 8.15 9.34
N SER A 169 15.25 9.31 9.59
CA SER A 169 14.24 9.93 8.73
C SER A 169 14.73 11.22 8.07
N VAL A 170 13.92 11.78 7.18
CA VAL A 170 14.19 13.06 6.53
C VAL A 170 14.32 14.16 7.59
N PRO A 171 15.40 14.97 7.59
CA PRO A 171 15.51 16.11 8.49
C PRO A 171 14.39 17.12 8.19
N VAL A 172 13.47 17.33 9.13
CA VAL A 172 12.33 18.26 8.95
C VAL A 172 12.77 19.74 8.92
N ALA A 173 14.05 20.06 9.17
CA ALA A 173 14.52 21.43 9.35
C ALA A 173 15.21 22.05 8.11
N LYS A 174 14.48 22.91 7.39
CA LYS A 174 14.78 24.36 7.29
C LYS A 174 13.66 25.11 6.55
N PRO A 175 13.21 26.28 7.05
CA PRO A 175 12.39 27.18 6.26
C PRO A 175 13.17 27.56 5.00
N ALA A 176 12.54 27.41 3.85
CA ALA A 176 13.10 27.85 2.59
C ALA A 176 13.34 29.36 2.69
N THR A 177 14.59 29.77 2.89
CA THR A 177 15.04 31.10 2.50
C THR A 177 15.18 31.08 0.98
N GLY A 178 14.04 31.09 0.28
CA GLY A 178 13.95 30.97 -1.17
C GLY A 178 12.61 30.34 -1.59
N ASP A 179 11.97 30.89 -2.61
CA ASP A 179 10.60 30.59 -3.05
C ASP A 179 10.32 29.17 -3.59
N GLY A 180 11.14 28.16 -3.27
CA GLY A 180 10.98 26.77 -3.72
C GLY A 180 10.47 25.84 -2.63
N VAL A 181 9.47 25.01 -2.95
CA VAL A 181 9.06 23.86 -2.14
C VAL A 181 10.09 22.75 -2.37
N HIS A 182 11.05 22.55 -1.48
CA HIS A 182 11.85 21.33 -1.50
C HIS A 182 10.96 20.17 -1.03
N MET A 183 10.82 19.14 -1.87
CA MET A 183 10.17 17.88 -1.46
C MET A 183 10.88 17.36 -0.22
N ALA A 184 10.11 16.98 0.80
CA ALA A 184 10.65 16.46 2.06
C ALA A 184 11.05 14.99 1.89
N GLU A 185 12.02 14.76 1.02
CA GLU A 185 12.58 13.47 0.67
C GLU A 185 14.12 13.51 0.72
N ARG A 186 14.76 12.34 0.69
CA ARG A 186 16.22 12.20 0.59
C ARG A 186 16.59 11.26 -0.55
N PRO A 187 17.61 11.58 -1.37
CA PRO A 187 18.06 10.69 -2.45
C PRO A 187 18.47 9.30 -1.95
N ALA A 188 18.20 8.25 -2.73
CA ALA A 188 18.52 6.86 -2.37
C ALA A 188 20.00 6.67 -2.00
N GLN A 189 20.92 7.42 -2.61
CA GLN A 189 22.35 7.27 -2.33
C GLN A 189 22.71 7.75 -0.92
N GLU A 190 22.02 8.77 -0.38
CA GLU A 190 22.23 9.22 1.00
C GLU A 190 21.71 8.17 1.98
N VAL A 191 20.48 7.70 1.77
CA VAL A 191 19.86 6.66 2.61
C VAL A 191 20.67 5.37 2.62
N VAL A 192 21.11 4.90 1.45
CA VAL A 192 21.99 3.72 1.34
C VAL A 192 23.36 3.99 1.96
N GLY A 193 23.92 5.19 1.84
CA GLY A 193 25.19 5.54 2.46
C GLY A 193 25.15 5.41 3.97
N GLU A 194 24.10 5.91 4.61
CA GLU A 194 23.88 5.78 6.05
C GLU A 194 23.63 4.33 6.47
N ALA A 195 22.79 3.59 5.74
CA ALA A 195 22.53 2.18 6.01
C ALA A 195 23.78 1.31 5.84
N ALA A 196 24.59 1.58 4.82
CA ALA A 196 25.85 0.90 4.57
C ALA A 196 26.86 1.17 5.69
N ALA A 197 26.97 2.41 6.16
CA ALA A 197 27.81 2.77 7.30
C ALA A 197 27.34 2.08 8.59
N TRP A 198 26.03 1.99 8.80
CA TRP A 198 25.47 1.27 9.94
C TRP A 198 25.81 -0.23 9.90
N LEU A 199 25.85 -0.85 8.72
CA LEU A 199 26.23 -2.26 8.54
C LEU A 199 27.72 -2.54 8.82
N GLU A 200 28.60 -1.54 8.79
CA GLU A 200 30.05 -1.75 8.93
C GLU A 200 30.42 -2.35 10.29
N GLY A 201 31.23 -3.42 10.28
CA GLY A 201 31.75 -4.06 11.49
C GLY A 201 30.72 -4.83 12.32
N ARG A 202 29.47 -4.96 11.86
CA ARG A 202 28.42 -5.70 12.55
C ARG A 202 28.63 -7.21 12.47
N SER A 203 28.33 -7.89 13.58
CA SER A 203 28.28 -9.36 13.68
C SER A 203 26.98 -9.88 14.29
N ASP A 204 26.21 -9.02 14.93
CA ASP A 204 24.98 -9.40 15.64
C ASP A 204 23.77 -9.49 14.69
N PRO A 205 22.80 -10.38 14.98
CA PRO A 205 21.50 -10.45 14.30
C PRO A 205 20.82 -9.10 14.17
N PHE A 206 20.25 -8.83 13.00
CA PHE A 206 19.54 -7.56 12.77
C PHE A 206 18.25 -7.70 11.97
N LEU A 207 17.36 -6.74 12.18
CA LEU A 207 16.31 -6.37 11.22
C LEU A 207 16.62 -4.96 10.72
N LEU A 208 16.94 -4.85 9.44
CA LEU A 208 17.26 -3.59 8.78
C LEU A 208 16.19 -3.28 7.73
N TRP A 209 15.57 -2.11 7.84
CA TRP A 209 14.69 -1.56 6.81
C TRP A 209 15.37 -0.40 6.09
N VAL A 210 15.43 -0.47 4.76
CA VAL A 210 15.91 0.61 3.89
C VAL A 210 14.81 0.95 2.89
N HIS A 211 14.28 2.17 2.97
CA HIS A 211 13.25 2.66 2.05
C HIS A 211 13.83 3.71 1.10
N LEU A 212 13.64 3.51 -0.20
CA LEU A 212 14.16 4.36 -1.28
C LEU A 212 12.99 5.02 -2.01
N PHE A 213 13.00 6.36 -2.11
CA PHE A 213 11.88 7.16 -2.62
C PHE A 213 11.97 7.50 -4.11
N ASP A 214 13.18 7.41 -4.69
CA ASP A 214 13.53 8.13 -5.93
C ASP A 214 12.59 7.89 -7.14
N PRO A 215 11.99 6.72 -7.41
CA PRO A 215 11.08 6.54 -8.55
C PRO A 215 9.71 7.23 -8.41
N HIS A 216 9.65 8.41 -7.80
CA HIS A 216 8.43 9.12 -7.42
C HIS A 216 8.38 10.50 -8.10
N ALA A 217 7.18 10.95 -8.44
CA ALA A 217 7.02 12.24 -9.10
C ALA A 217 7.29 13.42 -8.14
N PRO A 218 7.90 14.54 -8.60
CA PRO A 218 8.38 14.80 -9.95
C PRO A 218 9.68 14.05 -10.27
N TYR A 219 9.75 13.43 -11.45
CA TYR A 219 10.87 12.58 -11.82
C TYR A 219 12.09 13.40 -12.28
N GLU A 220 13.14 13.42 -11.45
CA GLU A 220 14.39 14.15 -11.66
C GLU A 220 15.61 13.21 -11.53
N PRO A 221 15.77 12.23 -12.44
CA PRO A 221 16.87 11.27 -12.35
C PRO A 221 18.24 11.97 -12.36
N PRO A 222 19.21 11.48 -11.57
CA PRO A 222 20.57 12.01 -11.60
C PRO A 222 21.16 11.97 -13.03
N PRO A 223 22.07 12.89 -13.41
CA PRO A 223 22.55 13.03 -14.80
C PRO A 223 23.05 11.73 -15.45
N ARG A 224 23.63 10.82 -14.66
CA ARG A 224 24.09 9.50 -15.11
C ARG A 224 22.96 8.60 -15.65
N PHE A 225 21.74 8.82 -15.19
CA PHE A 225 20.56 8.03 -15.51
C PHE A 225 19.50 8.82 -16.29
N ALA A 226 19.75 10.09 -16.62
CA ALA A 226 18.80 10.94 -17.34
C ALA A 226 18.49 10.44 -18.77
N ASP A 227 19.45 9.77 -19.44
CA ASP A 227 19.30 9.28 -20.83
C ASP A 227 18.48 7.97 -20.95
N ARG A 228 17.68 7.61 -19.93
CA ARG A 228 16.76 6.45 -20.01
C ARG A 228 15.52 6.80 -20.83
N ALA A 229 14.74 5.78 -21.19
CA ALA A 229 13.58 5.93 -22.08
C ALA A 229 12.48 6.86 -21.51
N SER A 230 12.45 7.06 -20.20
CA SER A 230 11.69 8.11 -19.52
C SER A 230 12.44 8.54 -18.25
N PRO A 231 12.16 9.75 -17.72
CA PRO A 231 12.69 10.19 -16.42
C PRO A 231 12.45 9.18 -15.29
N TYR A 232 11.23 8.65 -15.20
CA TYR A 232 10.86 7.58 -14.26
C TYR A 232 11.79 6.36 -14.34
N LEU A 233 12.08 5.85 -15.54
CA LEU A 233 13.01 4.73 -15.70
C LEU A 233 14.46 5.13 -15.38
N GLY A 234 14.80 6.42 -15.49
CA GLY A 234 16.05 6.98 -14.99
C GLY A 234 16.20 6.81 -13.47
N GLU A 235 15.15 7.12 -12.72
CA GLU A 235 15.15 6.97 -11.25
C GLU A 235 15.10 5.53 -10.81
N VAL A 236 14.36 4.66 -11.52
CA VAL A 236 14.41 3.22 -11.30
C VAL A 236 15.85 2.70 -11.47
N ALA A 237 16.58 3.15 -12.49
CA ALA A 237 17.98 2.79 -12.68
C ALA A 237 18.92 3.37 -11.60
N ALA A 238 18.64 4.59 -11.12
CA ALA A 238 19.39 5.20 -10.01
C ALA A 238 19.18 4.45 -8.69
N THR A 239 17.94 4.03 -8.44
CA THR A 239 17.52 3.21 -7.29
C THR A 239 18.20 1.84 -7.32
N ASP A 240 18.20 1.15 -8.47
CA ASP A 240 18.92 -0.11 -8.65
C ASP A 240 20.42 0.03 -8.34
N HIS A 241 21.03 1.13 -8.78
CA HIS A 241 22.43 1.41 -8.48
C HIS A 241 22.68 1.57 -6.96
N ALA A 242 21.78 2.28 -6.26
CA ALA A 242 21.85 2.43 -4.81
C ALA A 242 21.67 1.06 -4.10
N VAL A 243 20.70 0.23 -4.54
CA VAL A 243 20.54 -1.14 -4.05
C VAL A 243 21.83 -1.95 -4.21
N GLY A 244 22.52 -1.82 -5.35
CA GLY A 244 23.82 -2.46 -5.57
C GLY A 244 24.88 -2.09 -4.53
N ILE A 245 24.94 -0.82 -4.10
CA ILE A 245 25.86 -0.35 -3.06
C ILE A 245 25.51 -0.97 -1.70
N LEU A 246 24.21 -1.03 -1.36
CA LEU A 246 23.72 -1.62 -0.12
C LEU A 246 24.04 -3.12 -0.04
N LEU A 247 23.74 -3.87 -1.11
CA LEU A 247 24.03 -5.30 -1.19
C LEU A 247 25.54 -5.56 -1.08
N ALA A 248 26.37 -4.75 -1.75
CA ALA A 248 27.83 -4.86 -1.61
C ALA A 248 28.31 -4.54 -0.19
N ALA A 249 27.65 -3.65 0.54
CA ALA A 249 27.95 -3.38 1.95
C ALA A 249 27.62 -4.59 2.83
N LEU A 250 26.44 -5.20 2.63
CA LEU A 250 26.06 -6.45 3.31
C LEU A 250 27.02 -7.61 3.00
N GLU A 251 27.52 -7.72 1.76
CA GLU A 251 28.52 -8.73 1.42
C GLU A 251 29.84 -8.54 2.18
N ARG A 252 30.28 -7.29 2.40
CA ARG A 252 31.52 -6.99 3.14
C ARG A 252 31.46 -7.35 4.62
N THR A 253 30.27 -7.44 5.21
CA THR A 253 30.12 -7.90 6.61
C THR A 253 30.33 -9.40 6.75
N GLY A 254 30.22 -10.16 5.66
CA GLY A 254 30.20 -11.62 5.67
C GLY A 254 28.83 -12.22 6.07
N LEU A 255 27.84 -11.40 6.42
CA LEU A 255 26.51 -11.84 6.88
C LEU A 255 25.53 -12.11 5.72
N ALA A 256 25.88 -11.75 4.48
CA ALA A 256 25.01 -11.93 3.31
C ALA A 256 24.51 -13.38 3.12
N GLY A 257 25.32 -14.38 3.48
CA GLY A 257 24.95 -15.80 3.38
C GLY A 257 23.96 -16.26 4.46
N GLU A 258 23.72 -15.46 5.49
CA GLU A 258 22.81 -15.75 6.60
C GLU A 258 21.66 -14.73 6.71
N THR A 259 21.62 -13.75 5.80
CA THR A 259 20.62 -12.68 5.81
C THR A 259 19.50 -13.00 4.81
N MET A 260 18.26 -13.00 5.27
CA MET A 260 17.09 -12.96 4.39
C MET A 260 16.97 -11.57 3.78
N ILE A 261 16.82 -11.48 2.46
CA ILE A 261 16.62 -10.21 1.76
C ILE A 261 15.22 -10.19 1.16
N VAL A 262 14.41 -9.23 1.58
CA VAL A 262 13.09 -8.95 1.03
C VAL A 262 13.18 -7.66 0.23
N VAL A 263 12.79 -7.69 -1.04
CA VAL A 263 12.61 -6.48 -1.86
C VAL A 263 11.16 -6.41 -2.28
N ALA A 264 10.50 -5.30 -1.97
CA ALA A 264 9.11 -5.03 -2.35
C ALA A 264 8.95 -3.57 -2.79
N ALA A 265 8.08 -3.28 -3.75
CA ALA A 265 7.54 -1.92 -3.82
C ALA A 265 6.35 -1.80 -2.88
N ASP A 266 6.12 -0.61 -2.36
CA ASP A 266 4.91 -0.29 -1.59
C ASP A 266 3.70 -0.12 -2.51
N HIS A 267 3.86 0.51 -3.68
CA HIS A 267 2.91 0.56 -4.79
C HIS A 267 3.62 0.92 -6.10
N GLY A 268 2.88 1.01 -7.20
CA GLY A 268 3.36 1.45 -8.50
C GLY A 268 2.89 2.86 -8.87
N GLU A 269 2.95 3.15 -10.18
CA GLU A 269 2.59 4.41 -10.82
C GLU A 269 1.75 4.13 -12.08
N ASP A 270 0.68 4.89 -12.27
CA ASP A 270 -0.17 4.76 -13.46
C ASP A 270 0.53 5.27 -14.72
N LEU A 271 1.31 6.36 -14.59
CA LEU A 271 2.03 7.01 -15.69
C LEU A 271 1.10 7.36 -16.87
N GLY A 272 -0.14 7.73 -16.57
CA GLY A 272 -1.19 8.07 -17.54
C GLY A 272 -1.78 6.88 -18.29
N GLN A 273 -1.45 5.63 -17.96
CA GLN A 273 -1.95 4.46 -18.70
C GLN A 273 -3.47 4.26 -18.56
N HIS A 274 -4.02 4.59 -17.40
CA HIS A 274 -5.46 4.64 -17.12
C HIS A 274 -5.96 6.08 -16.92
N GLY A 275 -5.12 7.08 -17.18
CA GLY A 275 -5.44 8.50 -17.15
C GLY A 275 -5.00 9.22 -15.87
N GLU A 276 -4.52 8.50 -14.85
CA GLU A 276 -3.94 9.13 -13.67
C GLU A 276 -2.48 9.51 -13.96
N PRO A 277 -2.05 10.76 -13.71
CA PRO A 277 -0.67 11.16 -14.02
C PRO A 277 0.38 10.36 -13.23
N THR A 278 0.07 10.08 -11.96
CA THR A 278 0.98 9.45 -10.99
C THR A 278 0.27 8.27 -10.30
N HIS A 279 -0.13 8.42 -9.04
CA HIS A 279 -0.79 7.44 -8.20
C HIS A 279 -1.63 8.14 -7.11
N SER A 280 -2.24 7.34 -6.22
CA SER A 280 -3.10 7.69 -5.07
C SER A 280 -4.58 7.43 -5.30
N ILE A 281 -5.12 7.58 -6.51
CA ILE A 281 -6.56 7.51 -6.76
C ILE A 281 -6.99 6.16 -7.30
N LEU A 282 -6.40 5.72 -8.42
CA LEU A 282 -6.84 4.50 -9.09
C LEU A 282 -6.31 3.25 -8.39
N THR A 283 -6.95 2.11 -8.65
CA THR A 283 -6.57 0.81 -8.05
C THR A 283 -6.36 -0.26 -9.13
N TYR A 284 -5.79 0.14 -10.27
CA TYR A 284 -5.43 -0.74 -11.38
C TYR A 284 -4.07 -1.43 -11.15
N ASP A 285 -3.74 -2.46 -11.93
CA ASP A 285 -2.49 -3.23 -11.85
C ASP A 285 -1.24 -2.36 -12.02
N THR A 286 -1.37 -1.21 -12.67
CA THR A 286 -0.30 -0.22 -12.82
C THR A 286 0.23 0.27 -11.48
N VAL A 287 -0.67 0.48 -10.51
CA VAL A 287 -0.34 0.94 -9.15
C VAL A 287 -0.43 -0.18 -8.10
N MET A 288 -1.28 -1.19 -8.31
CA MET A 288 -1.56 -2.22 -7.31
C MET A 288 -0.66 -3.45 -7.41
N ARG A 289 -0.06 -3.73 -8.58
CA ARG A 289 0.84 -4.86 -8.76
C ARG A 289 2.28 -4.40 -8.56
N ILE A 290 2.96 -5.02 -7.60
CA ILE A 290 4.29 -4.60 -7.15
C ILE A 290 5.36 -5.65 -7.47
N PRO A 291 6.63 -5.26 -7.68
CA PRO A 291 7.73 -6.20 -7.57
C PRO A 291 7.79 -6.74 -6.14
N LEU A 292 7.95 -8.05 -6.01
CA LEU A 292 8.25 -8.71 -4.73
C LEU A 292 9.20 -9.88 -4.99
N MET A 293 10.33 -9.88 -4.29
CA MET A 293 11.27 -11.00 -4.28
C MET A 293 11.85 -11.24 -2.89
N ILE A 294 12.07 -12.51 -2.58
CA ILE A 294 12.60 -12.96 -1.30
C ILE A 294 13.79 -13.89 -1.57
N LEU A 295 14.97 -13.47 -1.16
CA LEU A 295 16.14 -14.33 -1.04
C LEU A 295 16.18 -14.85 0.39
N ASP A 296 15.84 -16.13 0.57
CA ASP A 296 16.00 -16.83 1.84
C ASP A 296 17.26 -17.71 1.78
N PRO A 297 18.25 -17.53 2.68
CA PRO A 297 19.47 -18.33 2.69
C PRO A 297 19.22 -19.82 2.96
N GLY A 298 18.19 -20.14 3.73
CA GLY A 298 17.75 -21.51 3.99
C GLY A 298 17.15 -22.18 2.76
N LEU A 299 16.34 -21.47 1.97
CA LEU A 299 15.74 -22.04 0.75
C LEU A 299 16.70 -22.04 -0.46
N SER A 300 17.66 -21.12 -0.50
CA SER A 300 18.64 -21.02 -1.58
C SER A 300 19.85 -21.95 -1.42
N SER A 301 20.06 -22.54 -0.24
CA SER A 301 21.16 -23.46 0.06
C SER A 301 20.84 -24.94 -0.17
N SER A 302 19.60 -25.31 -0.49
CA SER A 302 19.30 -26.68 -0.93
C SER A 302 19.84 -26.92 -2.34
N GLU A 303 20.87 -27.78 -2.47
CA GLU A 303 21.45 -28.19 -3.74
C GLU A 303 20.35 -28.57 -4.76
N GLY A 304 20.34 -27.89 -5.91
CA GLY A 304 19.37 -28.11 -7.00
C GLY A 304 18.14 -27.21 -7.00
N SER A 305 18.02 -26.24 -6.08
CA SER A 305 16.92 -25.27 -6.07
C SER A 305 17.16 -24.17 -7.10
N SER A 306 16.56 -24.29 -8.30
CA SER A 306 16.51 -23.18 -9.25
C SER A 306 15.73 -22.00 -8.67
N PRO A 307 16.04 -20.75 -9.07
CA PRO A 307 15.27 -19.57 -8.68
C PRO A 307 13.79 -19.79 -9.02
N ALA A 308 12.93 -19.71 -8.00
CA ALA A 308 11.51 -19.96 -8.18
C ALA A 308 10.81 -18.70 -8.71
N VAL A 309 10.06 -18.86 -9.81
CA VAL A 309 9.07 -17.87 -10.23
C VAL A 309 7.72 -18.36 -9.73
N GLU A 310 7.17 -17.66 -8.75
CA GLU A 310 5.89 -17.97 -8.14
C GLU A 310 4.80 -17.09 -8.74
N GLU A 311 3.85 -17.74 -9.40
CA GLU A 311 2.68 -17.05 -9.99
C GLU A 311 1.49 -17.03 -9.03
N GLY A 312 1.61 -17.56 -7.81
CA GLY A 312 0.55 -17.49 -6.80
C GLY A 312 0.20 -16.04 -6.47
N LEU A 313 -1.08 -15.75 -6.21
CA LEU A 313 -1.50 -14.45 -5.68
C LEU A 313 -0.86 -14.29 -4.29
N VAL A 314 -0.16 -13.17 -4.08
CA VAL A 314 0.45 -12.81 -2.80
C VAL A 314 0.24 -11.32 -2.55
N SER A 315 0.47 -10.88 -1.32
CA SER A 315 0.32 -9.46 -0.96
C SER A 315 1.44 -8.97 -0.06
N ILE A 316 1.64 -7.66 -0.04
CA ILE A 316 2.57 -6.99 0.87
C ILE A 316 2.28 -7.33 2.35
N VAL A 317 1.01 -7.60 2.72
CA VAL A 317 0.63 -8.05 4.08
C VAL A 317 1.26 -9.40 4.47
N ASP A 318 1.74 -10.17 3.50
CA ASP A 318 2.35 -11.48 3.73
C ASP A 318 3.80 -11.39 4.23
N ILE A 319 4.44 -10.23 4.05
CA ILE A 319 5.84 -10.04 4.42
C ILE A 319 6.00 -10.25 5.93
N TYR A 320 5.12 -9.65 6.74
CA TYR A 320 5.13 -9.83 8.19
C TYR A 320 5.15 -11.30 8.62
N PRO A 321 4.12 -12.13 8.34
CA PRO A 321 4.11 -13.52 8.78
C PRO A 321 5.22 -14.36 8.14
N THR A 322 5.67 -14.01 6.94
CA THR A 322 6.80 -14.71 6.29
C THR A 322 8.10 -14.47 7.04
N VAL A 323 8.40 -13.23 7.43
CA VAL A 323 9.59 -12.91 8.20
C VAL A 323 9.51 -13.48 9.61
N MET A 324 8.34 -13.40 10.26
CA MET A 324 8.11 -14.04 11.56
C MET A 324 8.39 -15.54 11.51
N ASP A 325 7.89 -16.25 10.49
CA ASP A 325 8.16 -17.68 10.28
C ASP A 325 9.65 -17.95 9.99
N ALA A 326 10.31 -17.11 9.18
CA ALA A 326 11.73 -17.23 8.84
C ALA A 326 12.61 -17.19 10.09
N LEU A 327 12.29 -16.27 10.99
CA LEU A 327 13.01 -16.00 12.23
C LEU A 327 12.48 -16.84 13.42
N ASP A 328 11.44 -17.66 13.22
CA ASP A 328 10.74 -18.43 14.28
C ASP A 328 10.23 -17.56 15.44
N LEU A 329 9.80 -16.35 15.10
CA LEU A 329 9.19 -15.41 16.02
C LEU A 329 7.71 -15.76 16.21
N ARG A 330 7.18 -15.43 17.39
CA ARG A 330 5.78 -15.66 17.72
C ARG A 330 5.12 -14.37 18.14
N LEU A 331 3.90 -14.17 17.65
CA LEU A 331 3.04 -13.13 18.15
C LEU A 331 2.72 -13.36 19.64
N PRO A 332 2.57 -12.27 20.42
CA PRO A 332 1.94 -12.33 21.73
C PRO A 332 0.57 -13.02 21.66
N ALA A 333 0.16 -13.70 22.73
CA ALA A 333 -1.09 -14.47 22.76
C ALA A 333 -2.35 -13.59 22.64
N ASP A 334 -2.24 -12.32 22.96
CA ASP A 334 -3.27 -11.28 22.89
C ASP A 334 -3.21 -10.45 21.59
N ALA A 335 -2.22 -10.68 20.72
CA ALA A 335 -2.16 -10.02 19.44
C ALA A 335 -3.34 -10.45 18.54
N PRO A 336 -3.92 -9.52 17.76
CA PRO A 336 -4.99 -9.87 16.84
C PRO A 336 -4.49 -10.83 15.75
N PRO A 337 -5.38 -11.70 15.20
CA PRO A 337 -5.02 -12.56 14.07
C PRO A 337 -4.54 -11.73 12.88
N LEU A 338 -3.47 -12.15 12.24
CA LEU A 338 -2.96 -11.54 11.00
C LEU A 338 -3.91 -11.79 9.82
N ASP A 339 -3.91 -10.86 8.87
CA ASP A 339 -4.58 -11.05 7.58
C ASP A 339 -3.64 -11.70 6.55
N GLY A 340 -2.35 -11.37 6.63
CA GLY A 340 -1.32 -11.95 5.80
C GLY A 340 -1.10 -13.44 6.05
N LEU A 341 -0.53 -14.11 5.05
CA LEU A 341 -0.14 -15.51 5.13
C LEU A 341 1.35 -15.66 4.84
N SER A 342 2.05 -16.46 5.65
CA SER A 342 3.45 -16.78 5.37
C SER A 342 3.62 -17.44 4.00
N LEU A 343 4.53 -16.89 3.20
CA LEU A 343 4.83 -17.34 1.83
C LEU A 343 5.64 -18.64 1.78
N PHE A 344 6.10 -19.13 2.94
CA PHE A 344 6.71 -20.46 3.06
C PHE A 344 5.66 -21.58 3.17
N ARG A 345 4.40 -21.23 3.46
CA ARG A 345 3.30 -22.18 3.43
C ARG A 345 2.97 -22.53 1.98
N ARG A 346 3.41 -23.70 1.52
CA ARG A 346 3.18 -24.18 0.15
C ARG A 346 2.30 -25.44 0.13
N PRO A 347 1.30 -25.52 -0.77
CA PRO A 347 0.86 -24.47 -1.70
C PRO A 347 0.08 -23.34 -1.00
N PRO A 348 0.01 -22.12 -1.58
CA PRO A 348 -0.91 -21.09 -1.12
C PRO A 348 -2.37 -21.58 -1.23
N PRO A 349 -3.31 -21.05 -0.42
CA PRO A 349 -4.71 -21.48 -0.48
C PRO A 349 -5.34 -21.26 -1.86
N GLU A 350 -6.13 -22.22 -2.35
CA GLU A 350 -6.78 -22.12 -3.67
C GLU A 350 -7.77 -20.95 -3.79
N GLU A 351 -8.43 -20.61 -2.68
CA GLU A 351 -9.42 -19.52 -2.59
C GLU A 351 -8.82 -18.21 -2.06
N ARG A 352 -7.49 -18.04 -2.15
CA ARG A 352 -6.84 -16.84 -1.66
C ARG A 352 -7.38 -15.58 -2.35
N GLY A 353 -7.62 -14.55 -1.54
CA GLY A 353 -7.82 -13.20 -2.06
C GLY A 353 -7.08 -12.13 -1.28
N VAL A 354 -6.98 -10.96 -1.91
CA VAL A 354 -6.25 -9.79 -1.42
C VAL A 354 -7.16 -8.58 -1.51
N TYR A 355 -7.35 -7.92 -0.37
CA TYR A 355 -8.10 -6.67 -0.28
C TYR A 355 -7.23 -5.47 -0.68
N PHE A 356 -7.86 -4.46 -1.26
CA PHE A 356 -7.23 -3.17 -1.48
C PHE A 356 -8.23 -2.00 -1.49
N GLU A 357 -7.73 -0.79 -1.33
CA GLU A 357 -8.53 0.44 -1.30
C GLU A 357 -7.76 1.71 -1.68
N SER A 358 -8.50 2.74 -2.05
CA SER A 358 -8.05 4.13 -2.00
C SER A 358 -9.19 5.04 -1.53
N TYR A 359 -8.90 5.80 -0.48
CA TYR A 359 -9.76 6.87 0.03
C TYR A 359 -9.22 8.26 -0.29
N ALA A 360 -8.09 8.39 -0.96
CA ALA A 360 -7.48 9.67 -1.31
C ALA A 360 -8.44 10.53 -2.16
N GLY A 361 -9.14 9.92 -3.12
CA GLY A 361 -10.18 10.61 -3.91
C GLY A 361 -11.33 11.16 -3.07
N TYR A 362 -11.75 10.41 -2.05
CA TYR A 362 -12.80 10.83 -1.13
C TYR A 362 -12.32 11.94 -0.18
N LEU A 363 -11.16 11.74 0.43
CA LEU A 363 -10.58 12.65 1.41
C LEU A 363 -10.13 13.96 0.77
N GLY A 364 -9.44 13.91 -0.37
CA GLY A 364 -8.94 15.07 -1.10
C GLY A 364 -10.03 15.75 -1.92
N PHE A 365 -10.72 15.02 -2.79
CA PHE A 365 -11.49 15.62 -3.89
C PHE A 365 -13.01 15.51 -3.76
N GLY A 366 -13.51 14.79 -2.75
CA GLY A 366 -14.96 14.55 -2.60
C GLY A 366 -15.53 13.60 -3.64
N TRP A 367 -14.70 12.75 -4.24
CA TRP A 367 -15.13 11.66 -5.10
C TRP A 367 -15.51 10.42 -4.30
N ALA A 368 -16.12 9.43 -4.95
CA ALA A 368 -16.35 8.15 -4.31
C ALA A 368 -15.02 7.43 -4.02
N PRO A 369 -14.88 6.78 -2.84
CA PRO A 369 -13.72 5.94 -2.58
C PRO A 369 -13.74 4.71 -3.50
N LEU A 370 -12.56 4.14 -3.74
CA LEU A 370 -12.40 2.88 -4.44
C LEU A 370 -11.96 1.80 -3.47
N SER A 371 -12.46 0.59 -3.67
CA SER A 371 -12.02 -0.59 -2.94
C SER A 371 -12.15 -1.82 -3.80
N GLY A 372 -11.57 -2.94 -3.39
CA GLY A 372 -11.70 -4.15 -4.19
C GLY A 372 -11.08 -5.38 -3.59
N TRP A 373 -11.15 -6.46 -4.38
CA TRP A 373 -10.70 -7.78 -4.01
C TRP A 373 -10.09 -8.47 -5.23
N ALA A 374 -8.80 -8.81 -5.13
CA ALA A 374 -8.11 -9.64 -6.09
C ALA A 374 -8.21 -11.11 -5.66
N SER A 375 -8.39 -12.03 -6.59
CA SER A 375 -8.42 -13.47 -6.36
C SER A 375 -7.80 -14.22 -7.53
N THR A 376 -7.76 -15.55 -7.45
CA THR A 376 -7.34 -16.41 -8.56
C THR A 376 -8.22 -16.27 -9.80
N ALA A 377 -9.48 -15.83 -9.66
CA ALA A 377 -10.41 -15.59 -10.76
C ALA A 377 -10.18 -14.25 -11.48
N GLY A 378 -9.63 -13.26 -10.79
CA GLY A 378 -9.51 -11.90 -11.28
C GLY A 378 -9.64 -10.85 -10.18
N GLN A 379 -9.83 -9.60 -10.58
CA GLN A 379 -9.89 -8.46 -9.68
C GLN A 379 -11.25 -7.78 -9.77
N TYR A 380 -11.97 -7.70 -8.65
CA TYR A 380 -13.18 -6.90 -8.49
C TYR A 380 -12.82 -5.50 -7.99
N LEU A 381 -13.32 -4.47 -8.65
CA LEU A 381 -13.20 -3.07 -8.24
C LEU A 381 -14.60 -2.54 -7.90
N HIS A 382 -14.74 -2.07 -6.69
CA HIS A 382 -15.91 -1.38 -6.18
C HIS A 382 -15.74 0.14 -6.32
N GLY A 383 -16.82 0.79 -6.76
CA GLY A 383 -16.95 2.23 -6.92
C GLY A 383 -18.34 2.52 -7.51
N PRO A 384 -18.64 3.77 -7.89
CA PRO A 384 -19.91 4.12 -8.53
C PRO A 384 -20.18 3.26 -9.78
N GLN A 385 -19.15 2.99 -10.57
CA GLN A 385 -19.20 2.04 -11.69
C GLN A 385 -18.30 0.81 -11.41
N PRO A 386 -18.82 -0.26 -10.80
CA PRO A 386 -18.01 -1.41 -10.46
C PRO A 386 -17.45 -2.12 -11.71
N GLU A 387 -16.26 -2.69 -11.58
CA GLU A 387 -15.60 -3.42 -12.65
C GLU A 387 -15.12 -4.79 -12.18
N PHE A 388 -14.99 -5.73 -13.11
CA PHE A 388 -14.27 -6.97 -12.87
C PHE A 388 -13.32 -7.24 -14.02
N PHE A 389 -12.07 -7.59 -13.70
CA PHE A 389 -11.06 -7.94 -14.70
C PHE A 389 -10.60 -9.37 -14.50
N ASP A 390 -10.64 -10.16 -15.57
CA ASP A 390 -10.11 -11.53 -15.56
C ASP A 390 -8.62 -11.50 -15.22
N ARG A 391 -8.16 -12.48 -14.46
CA ARG A 391 -6.72 -12.70 -14.26
C ARG A 391 -6.07 -13.01 -15.60
N VAL A 392 -4.95 -12.35 -15.88
CA VAL A 392 -4.15 -12.58 -17.08
C VAL A 392 -2.89 -13.35 -16.70
N SER A 393 -2.68 -14.51 -17.32
CA SER A 393 -1.42 -15.24 -17.22
C SER A 393 -0.41 -14.69 -18.24
N GLY A 394 0.85 -14.54 -17.83
CA GLY A 394 1.96 -14.14 -18.69
C GLY A 394 2.56 -12.79 -18.30
N GLY A 395 3.66 -12.81 -17.54
CA GLY A 395 4.62 -11.71 -17.36
C GLY A 395 4.09 -10.35 -16.88
N ALA A 396 5.00 -9.41 -16.61
CA ALA A 396 4.59 -8.05 -16.25
C ALA A 396 4.22 -7.19 -17.48
N THR A 397 4.69 -7.54 -18.68
CA THR A 397 4.52 -6.78 -19.93
C THR A 397 3.20 -7.01 -20.68
N VAL A 398 2.40 -8.02 -20.29
CA VAL A 398 1.11 -8.26 -20.95
C VAL A 398 0.13 -7.16 -20.57
N PRO A 399 -0.55 -6.51 -21.53
CA PRO A 399 -1.55 -5.50 -21.20
C PRO A 399 -2.71 -6.08 -20.40
N ARG A 400 -2.95 -5.54 -19.20
CA ARG A 400 -3.99 -6.00 -18.27
C ARG A 400 -5.16 -5.02 -18.23
N GLN A 401 -6.27 -5.47 -17.65
CA GLN A 401 -7.42 -4.65 -17.29
C GLN A 401 -8.00 -3.76 -18.41
N ARG A 402 -8.00 -4.27 -19.65
CA ARG A 402 -8.55 -3.58 -20.82
C ARG A 402 -10.05 -3.79 -21.05
N ARG A 403 -10.63 -4.81 -20.42
CA ARG A 403 -12.03 -5.21 -20.66
C ARG A 403 -12.73 -5.52 -19.36
N ASN A 404 -13.72 -4.70 -19.01
CA ASN A 404 -14.62 -4.97 -17.91
C ASN A 404 -15.49 -6.21 -18.21
N ARG A 405 -15.53 -7.14 -17.26
CA ARG A 405 -16.22 -8.44 -17.31
C ARG A 405 -17.24 -8.60 -16.19
N LEU A 406 -17.63 -7.51 -15.51
CA LEU A 406 -18.52 -7.54 -14.35
C LEU A 406 -19.75 -8.44 -14.55
N GLU A 407 -20.48 -8.25 -15.65
CA GLU A 407 -21.70 -9.03 -15.94
C GLU A 407 -21.42 -10.52 -16.15
N ALA A 408 -20.29 -10.84 -16.79
CA ALA A 408 -19.89 -12.22 -17.08
C ALA A 408 -19.31 -12.95 -15.86
N ARG A 409 -19.07 -12.25 -14.75
CA ARG A 409 -18.39 -12.76 -13.55
C ARG A 409 -19.20 -12.58 -12.27
N SER A 410 -20.53 -12.62 -12.37
CA SER A 410 -21.47 -12.39 -11.25
C SER A 410 -21.15 -13.20 -9.98
N GLN A 411 -20.78 -14.48 -10.09
CA GLN A 411 -20.41 -15.31 -8.94
C GLN A 411 -19.12 -14.83 -8.26
N ALA A 412 -18.07 -14.54 -9.03
CA ALA A 412 -16.81 -14.03 -8.50
C ALA A 412 -16.98 -12.63 -7.87
N VAL A 413 -17.86 -11.80 -8.45
CA VAL A 413 -18.24 -10.50 -7.88
C VAL A 413 -18.96 -10.67 -6.54
N ALA A 414 -19.89 -11.63 -6.42
CA ALA A 414 -20.58 -11.90 -5.16
C ALA A 414 -19.61 -12.38 -4.07
N GLN A 415 -18.66 -13.27 -4.42
CA GLN A 415 -17.62 -13.74 -3.52
C GLN A 415 -16.70 -12.60 -3.05
N ALA A 416 -16.24 -11.76 -3.99
CA ALA A 416 -15.42 -10.59 -3.68
C ALA A 416 -16.13 -9.63 -2.71
N ARG A 417 -17.41 -9.35 -2.94
CA ARG A 417 -18.21 -8.49 -2.05
C ARG A 417 -18.37 -9.09 -0.66
N SER A 418 -18.67 -10.39 -0.57
CA SER A 418 -18.75 -11.10 0.71
C SER A 418 -17.44 -11.01 1.48
N ALA A 419 -16.30 -11.24 0.82
CA ALA A 419 -14.99 -11.17 1.45
C ALA A 419 -14.66 -9.76 1.96
N ILE A 420 -15.06 -8.72 1.23
CA ILE A 420 -14.92 -7.32 1.68
C ILE A 420 -15.82 -7.05 2.90
N GLU A 421 -17.06 -7.56 2.93
CA GLU A 421 -17.97 -7.43 4.07
C GLU A 421 -17.41 -8.15 5.31
N ASP A 422 -16.88 -9.36 5.14
CA ASP A 422 -16.28 -10.14 6.22
C ASP A 422 -15.05 -9.42 6.80
N LEU A 423 -14.16 -8.90 5.94
CA LEU A 423 -12.99 -8.12 6.37
C LEU A 423 -13.39 -6.83 7.09
N ALA A 424 -14.36 -6.08 6.56
CA ALA A 424 -14.83 -4.83 7.15
C ALA A 424 -15.55 -5.03 8.50
N ALA A 425 -16.04 -6.23 8.78
CA ALA A 425 -16.65 -6.61 10.06
C ALA A 425 -15.61 -6.99 11.12
N LEU A 426 -14.35 -7.26 10.74
CA LEU A 426 -13.29 -7.54 11.70
C LEU A 426 -12.95 -6.28 12.52
N PRO A 427 -12.64 -6.43 13.81
CA PRO A 427 -12.29 -5.29 14.64
C PRO A 427 -11.00 -4.65 14.13
N ALA A 428 -11.05 -3.32 13.95
CA ALA A 428 -9.86 -2.52 13.82
C ALA A 428 -9.09 -2.51 15.15
N LEU A 429 -7.77 -2.33 15.07
CA LEU A 429 -6.96 -1.99 16.22
C LEU A 429 -7.60 -0.81 16.94
N ALA A 430 -7.59 -0.87 18.27
CA ALA A 430 -7.96 0.26 19.10
C ALA A 430 -6.95 1.37 18.87
N SER A 431 -7.21 2.12 17.83
CA SER A 431 -6.69 3.43 17.62
C SER A 431 -7.29 4.27 18.75
N GLY A 432 -6.48 5.07 19.44
CA GLY A 432 -7.01 6.02 20.43
C GLY A 432 -7.89 7.11 19.80
N LEU A 433 -8.60 6.82 18.69
CA LEU A 433 -9.27 7.74 17.80
C LEU A 433 -10.51 8.34 18.45
N GLY A 434 -10.28 9.39 19.23
CA GLY A 434 -10.91 10.67 18.90
C GLY A 434 -10.20 11.33 17.71
N SER A 435 -10.81 12.35 17.12
CA SER A 435 -10.28 13.22 16.05
C SER A 435 -9.00 14.00 16.42
N GLU A 436 -8.27 13.59 17.45
CA GLU A 436 -7.19 14.33 18.08
C GLU A 436 -5.81 13.96 17.52
N SER A 437 -5.58 12.75 16.98
CA SER A 437 -4.23 12.19 16.72
C SER A 437 -3.45 12.80 15.54
N ALA A 438 -4.01 12.93 14.33
CA ALA A 438 -3.36 13.76 13.30
C ALA A 438 -3.33 15.24 13.70
N GLY A 439 -4.29 15.67 14.53
CA GLY A 439 -4.26 16.96 15.18
C GLY A 439 -3.12 17.10 16.20
N GLU A 440 -2.61 16.01 16.77
CA GLU A 440 -1.47 15.96 17.69
C GLU A 440 -0.16 16.00 16.93
N VAL A 441 -0.02 15.20 15.86
CA VAL A 441 1.13 15.29 14.93
C VAL A 441 1.20 16.71 14.34
N ALA A 442 0.09 17.24 13.84
CA ALA A 442 0.02 18.61 13.32
C ALA A 442 0.23 19.70 14.39
N ARG A 443 -0.01 19.41 15.67
CA ARG A 443 0.27 20.33 16.80
C ARG A 443 1.73 20.27 17.20
N ALA A 444 2.32 19.09 17.16
CA ALA A 444 3.70 18.83 17.51
C ALA A 444 4.66 19.33 16.41
N ASP A 445 4.27 19.15 15.15
CA ASP A 445 5.08 19.49 13.98
C ASP A 445 4.24 19.93 12.76
N PRO A 446 3.90 21.22 12.66
CA PRO A 446 3.21 21.79 11.50
C PRO A 446 4.04 21.73 10.20
N GLU A 447 5.37 21.74 10.31
CA GLU A 447 6.28 21.70 9.15
C GLU A 447 6.27 20.32 8.52
N LEU A 448 6.24 19.25 9.33
CA LEU A 448 6.07 17.88 8.87
C LEU A 448 4.77 17.68 8.09
N LEU A 449 3.65 18.24 8.58
CA LEU A 449 2.38 18.14 7.86
C LEU A 449 2.42 18.91 6.53
N ALA A 450 3.08 20.06 6.49
CA ALA A 450 3.28 20.82 5.26
C ALA A 450 4.18 20.06 4.28
N ALA A 451 5.23 19.41 4.77
CA ALA A 451 6.11 18.53 4.02
C ALA A 451 5.35 17.35 3.37
N VAL A 452 4.53 16.62 4.14
CA VAL A 452 3.73 15.51 3.60
C VAL A 452 2.73 15.99 2.54
N ARG A 453 2.13 17.18 2.72
CA ARG A 453 1.29 17.80 1.69
C ARG A 453 2.08 18.23 0.46
N GLY A 454 3.32 18.67 0.66
CA GLY A 454 4.25 19.04 -0.39
C GLY A 454 4.62 17.87 -1.30
N LEU A 455 4.63 16.64 -0.78
CA LEU A 455 4.87 15.40 -1.56
C LEU A 455 3.75 15.05 -2.56
N GLY A 456 2.76 15.93 -2.76
CA GLY A 456 1.61 15.67 -3.62
C GLY A 456 0.46 14.92 -2.93
N TYR A 457 0.63 14.52 -1.66
CA TYR A 457 -0.45 13.95 -0.86
C TYR A 457 -1.41 15.04 -0.39
N LEU A 458 -2.50 15.21 -1.12
CA LEU A 458 -3.57 16.16 -0.79
C LEU A 458 -4.49 15.68 0.37
N GLY A 459 -4.11 14.57 1.01
CA GLY A 459 -4.87 13.81 2.00
C GLY A 459 -4.90 14.42 3.39
N ALA A 460 -5.52 15.59 3.55
CA ALA A 460 -5.97 16.05 4.86
C ALA A 460 -7.25 16.86 4.74
N GLY A 461 -8.18 16.42 3.90
CA GLY A 461 -9.54 16.95 3.87
C GLY A 461 -10.43 16.33 4.96
N ASP A 462 -11.57 16.97 5.22
CA ASP A 462 -12.47 16.72 6.36
C ASP A 462 -13.04 15.31 6.61
N GLY A 463 -12.83 14.34 5.73
CA GLY A 463 -13.48 13.03 5.86
C GLY A 463 -13.05 12.20 7.08
N ALA A 464 -12.04 12.65 7.82
CA ALA A 464 -11.60 12.07 9.09
C ALA A 464 -12.65 12.16 10.21
N ALA A 465 -13.46 13.23 10.24
CA ALA A 465 -14.25 13.57 11.42
C ALA A 465 -15.64 12.91 11.47
N THR A 466 -16.18 12.49 10.33
CA THR A 466 -17.49 11.81 10.23
C THR A 466 -17.37 10.29 10.16
N GLY A 467 -16.15 9.75 10.24
CA GLY A 467 -15.85 8.36 9.91
C GLY A 467 -15.78 8.14 8.39
N LEU A 468 -14.90 7.24 7.96
CA LEU A 468 -14.77 6.87 6.55
C LEU A 468 -15.95 5.95 6.17
N PRO A 469 -16.54 6.11 4.97
CA PRO A 469 -17.61 5.24 4.52
C PRO A 469 -17.14 3.78 4.42
N HIS A 470 -18.07 2.84 4.62
CA HIS A 470 -17.83 1.41 4.43
C HIS A 470 -17.24 1.13 3.02
N PRO A 471 -16.31 0.18 2.83
CA PRO A 471 -15.69 -0.11 1.53
C PRO A 471 -16.69 -0.34 0.38
N LEU A 472 -17.83 -0.96 0.67
CA LEU A 472 -18.91 -1.19 -0.31
C LEU A 472 -20.03 -0.13 -0.30
N ALA A 473 -19.80 1.02 0.32
CA ALA A 473 -20.80 2.07 0.43
C ALA A 473 -21.06 2.73 -0.93
N ARG A 474 -22.35 2.88 -1.27
CA ARG A 474 -22.79 3.73 -2.38
C ARG A 474 -22.99 5.14 -1.89
N THR A 475 -21.93 5.95 -1.93
CA THR A 475 -21.91 7.31 -1.38
C THR A 475 -22.73 8.31 -2.18
N GLY A 476 -23.07 8.00 -3.45
CA GLY A 476 -23.69 8.94 -4.38
C GLY A 476 -22.73 9.98 -4.95
N LEU A 477 -21.45 9.94 -4.56
CA LEU A 477 -20.39 10.82 -5.09
C LEU A 477 -19.96 10.38 -6.49
N GLY A 478 -19.35 11.32 -7.21
CA GLY A 478 -18.82 11.10 -8.55
C GLY A 478 -17.75 10.03 -8.62
N ASP A 479 -17.66 9.36 -9.76
CA ASP A 479 -16.62 8.36 -10.02
C ASP A 479 -15.28 9.04 -10.30
N PRO A 480 -14.22 8.77 -9.52
CA PRO A 480 -12.94 9.44 -9.71
C PRO A 480 -12.35 9.23 -11.11
N ARG A 481 -12.68 8.11 -11.78
CA ARG A 481 -12.21 7.81 -13.16
C ARG A 481 -12.74 8.80 -14.21
N HIS A 482 -13.80 9.55 -13.91
CA HIS A 482 -14.33 10.59 -14.80
C HIS A 482 -13.82 11.99 -14.45
N SER A 483 -12.88 12.11 -13.51
CA SER A 483 -12.37 13.40 -13.03
C SER A 483 -10.83 13.45 -13.03
N LEU A 484 -10.19 12.54 -13.75
CA LEU A 484 -8.73 12.46 -13.85
C LEU A 484 -8.11 13.68 -14.55
N ASP A 485 -8.83 14.33 -15.47
CA ASP A 485 -8.39 15.60 -16.06
C ASP A 485 -8.34 16.74 -15.01
N GLN A 486 -9.23 16.69 -14.00
CA GLN A 486 -9.17 17.62 -12.87
C GLN A 486 -7.94 17.33 -12.01
N LEU A 487 -7.67 16.05 -11.73
CA LEU A 487 -6.46 15.62 -10.99
C LEU A 487 -5.18 16.09 -11.69
N ALA A 488 -5.08 15.90 -13.01
CA ALA A 488 -3.96 16.37 -13.81
C ALA A 488 -3.79 17.89 -13.71
N THR A 489 -4.90 18.63 -13.73
CA THR A 489 -4.88 20.10 -13.57
C THR A 489 -4.35 20.52 -12.19
N PHE A 490 -4.71 19.81 -11.11
CA PHE A 490 -4.18 20.08 -9.77
C PHE A 490 -2.67 19.84 -9.71
N TYR A 491 -2.22 18.74 -10.32
CA TYR A 491 -0.81 18.39 -10.36
C TYR A 491 0.01 19.42 -11.17
N GLU A 492 -0.47 19.83 -12.35
CA GLU A 492 0.12 20.89 -13.16
C GLU A 492 0.25 22.20 -12.38
N ALA A 493 -0.82 22.61 -11.67
CA ALA A 493 -0.80 23.84 -10.88
C ALA A 493 0.18 23.77 -9.70
N ALA A 494 0.30 22.60 -9.05
CA ALA A 494 1.26 22.38 -7.97
C ALA A 494 2.71 22.49 -8.48
N LEU A 495 3.02 21.87 -9.63
CA LEU A 495 4.33 21.99 -10.27
C LEU A 495 4.65 23.42 -10.66
N MET A 496 3.73 24.12 -11.33
CA MET A 496 3.89 25.54 -11.68
C MET A 496 4.18 26.40 -10.45
N ALA A 497 3.45 26.18 -9.35
CA ALA A 497 3.69 26.90 -8.10
C ALA A 497 5.08 26.61 -7.50
N GLY A 498 5.53 25.36 -7.56
CA GLY A 498 6.88 24.95 -7.14
C GLY A 498 8.01 25.56 -7.99
N GLU A 499 7.76 25.77 -9.28
CA GLU A 499 8.66 26.47 -10.22
C GLU A 499 8.62 28.01 -10.06
N GLY A 500 7.85 28.55 -9.12
CA GLY A 500 7.66 29.99 -8.92
C GLY A 500 6.69 30.64 -9.92
N ARG A 501 6.02 29.86 -10.78
CA ARG A 501 5.02 30.30 -11.78
C ARG A 501 3.61 30.36 -11.17
N ARG A 502 3.47 31.02 -10.03
CA ARG A 502 2.21 31.03 -9.24
C ARG A 502 1.04 31.69 -9.97
N ASP A 503 1.26 32.74 -10.74
CA ASP A 503 0.19 33.39 -11.51
C ASP A 503 -0.43 32.44 -12.55
N GLU A 504 0.41 31.65 -13.25
CA GLU A 504 -0.05 30.63 -14.20
C GLU A 504 -0.83 29.51 -13.48
N ALA A 505 -0.35 29.10 -12.29
CA ALA A 505 -1.06 28.13 -11.45
C ALA A 505 -2.44 28.63 -11.01
N ILE A 506 -2.53 29.90 -10.59
CA ILE A 506 -3.80 30.55 -10.22
C ILE A 506 -4.74 30.61 -11.41
N GLU A 507 -4.27 31.03 -12.59
CA GLU A 507 -5.09 31.09 -13.80
C GLU A 507 -5.65 29.71 -14.17
N ARG A 508 -4.78 28.70 -14.13
CA ARG A 508 -5.15 27.32 -14.44
C ARG A 508 -6.20 26.75 -13.48
N LEU A 509 -6.03 26.97 -12.18
CA LEU A 509 -7.00 26.57 -11.15
C LEU A 509 -8.30 27.36 -11.24
N ALA A 510 -8.24 28.67 -11.53
CA ALA A 510 -9.42 29.51 -11.70
C ALA A 510 -10.30 29.03 -12.86
N ALA A 511 -9.69 28.64 -13.99
CA ALA A 511 -10.41 28.04 -15.10
C ALA A 511 -11.12 26.74 -14.68
N LEU A 512 -10.41 25.83 -13.98
CA LEU A 512 -10.97 24.57 -13.50
C LEU A 512 -12.16 24.78 -12.55
N VAL A 513 -12.02 25.69 -11.58
CA VAL A 513 -13.08 25.98 -10.60
C VAL A 513 -14.27 26.70 -11.26
N ALA A 514 -14.04 27.49 -12.30
CA ALA A 514 -15.13 28.11 -13.06
C ALA A 514 -15.95 27.07 -13.85
N GLU A 515 -15.29 26.05 -14.40
CA GLU A 515 -15.92 24.93 -15.12
C GLU A 515 -16.59 23.92 -14.16
N HIS A 516 -16.01 23.73 -12.97
CA HIS A 516 -16.49 22.82 -11.95
C HIS A 516 -16.72 23.54 -10.61
N PRO A 517 -17.72 24.43 -10.54
CA PRO A 517 -17.99 25.25 -9.35
C PRO A 517 -18.33 24.46 -8.08
N GLY A 518 -18.81 23.22 -8.19
CA GLY A 518 -19.01 22.31 -7.04
C GLY A 518 -17.72 21.63 -6.54
N GLN A 519 -16.56 21.85 -7.18
CA GLN A 519 -15.30 21.23 -6.80
C GLN A 519 -14.65 21.99 -5.63
N THR A 520 -15.08 21.62 -4.43
CA THR A 520 -14.65 22.23 -3.15
C THR A 520 -13.15 22.28 -2.94
N HIS A 521 -12.40 21.22 -3.28
CA HIS A 521 -10.96 21.17 -3.06
C HIS A 521 -10.19 22.12 -3.99
N GLY A 522 -10.65 22.27 -5.23
CA GLY A 522 -10.04 23.19 -6.19
C GLY A 522 -10.26 24.64 -5.79
N ALA A 523 -11.45 24.95 -5.28
CA ALA A 523 -11.73 26.25 -4.67
C ALA A 523 -10.84 26.52 -3.44
N GLU A 524 -10.57 25.51 -2.61
CA GLU A 524 -9.66 25.64 -1.46
C GLU A 524 -8.21 25.90 -1.86
N ILE A 525 -7.67 25.18 -2.86
CA ILE A 525 -6.30 25.38 -3.34
C ILE A 525 -6.18 26.75 -4.02
N LEU A 526 -7.13 27.10 -4.89
CA LEU A 526 -7.14 28.42 -5.53
C LEU A 526 -7.19 29.55 -4.50
N ALA A 527 -8.04 29.42 -3.48
CA ALA A 527 -8.11 30.39 -2.39
C ALA A 527 -6.80 30.49 -1.61
N GLN A 528 -6.07 29.38 -1.42
CA GLN A 528 -4.76 29.39 -0.78
C GLN A 528 -3.74 30.20 -1.58
N PHE A 529 -3.66 29.96 -2.90
CA PHE A 529 -2.75 30.69 -3.77
C PHE A 529 -3.11 32.17 -3.83
N LEU A 530 -4.39 32.50 -3.99
CA LEU A 530 -4.86 33.89 -3.96
C LEU A 530 -4.55 34.57 -2.62
N GLN A 531 -4.80 33.90 -1.50
CA GLN A 531 -4.52 34.44 -0.17
C GLN A 531 -3.03 34.69 0.05
N ALA A 532 -2.16 33.76 -0.38
CA ALA A 532 -0.71 33.89 -0.27
C ALA A 532 -0.16 35.11 -1.05
N GLU A 533 -0.80 35.48 -2.16
CA GLU A 533 -0.47 36.66 -2.96
C GLU A 533 -1.19 37.94 -2.49
N GLY A 534 -1.83 37.92 -1.30
CA GLY A 534 -2.57 39.06 -0.75
C GLY A 534 -3.90 39.37 -1.46
N ARG A 535 -4.40 38.43 -2.27
CA ARG A 535 -5.61 38.55 -3.10
C ARG A 535 -6.82 37.86 -2.45
N ALA A 536 -6.92 37.88 -1.12
CA ALA A 536 -7.98 37.20 -0.36
C ALA A 536 -9.40 37.62 -0.79
N ALA A 537 -9.60 38.87 -1.20
CA ALA A 537 -10.89 39.37 -1.68
C ALA A 537 -11.38 38.65 -2.95
N GLU A 538 -10.48 38.16 -3.80
CA GLU A 538 -10.83 37.35 -4.99
C GLU A 538 -11.21 35.92 -4.62
N ALA A 539 -10.69 35.39 -3.51
CA ALA A 539 -11.00 34.04 -3.03
C ALA A 539 -12.41 33.91 -2.42
N VAL A 540 -12.90 34.96 -1.75
CA VAL A 540 -14.21 34.97 -1.08
C VAL A 540 -15.38 34.55 -1.99
N PRO A 541 -15.60 35.13 -3.19
CA PRO A 541 -16.69 34.72 -4.07
C PRO A 541 -16.53 33.29 -4.61
N VAL A 542 -15.29 32.85 -4.84
CA VAL A 542 -14.99 31.46 -5.28
C VAL A 542 -15.43 30.46 -4.21
N LEU A 543 -15.04 30.70 -2.96
CA LEU A 543 -15.36 29.82 -1.82
C LEU A 543 -16.86 29.81 -1.50
N ARG A 544 -17.54 30.97 -1.57
CA ARG A 544 -18.99 31.06 -1.40
C ARG A 544 -19.72 30.23 -2.46
N ARG A 545 -19.33 30.35 -3.72
CA ARG A 545 -19.91 29.56 -4.82
C ARG A 545 -19.68 28.06 -4.63
N ALA A 546 -18.48 27.66 -4.22
CA ALA A 546 -18.18 26.25 -3.91
C ALA A 546 -19.02 25.69 -2.75
N LEU A 547 -19.37 26.51 -1.76
CA LEU A 547 -20.27 26.13 -0.66
C LEU A 547 -21.74 26.04 -1.11
N GLU A 548 -22.15 26.84 -2.09
CA GLU A 548 -23.51 26.81 -2.64
C GLU A 548 -23.73 25.62 -3.58
N GLU A 549 -22.73 25.29 -4.39
CA GLU A 549 -22.83 24.26 -5.43
C GLU A 549 -22.29 22.89 -5.00
N GLY A 550 -21.43 22.85 -3.98
CA GLY A 550 -20.79 21.65 -3.46
C GLY A 550 -21.33 21.17 -2.11
N HIS A 551 -20.67 20.17 -1.54
CA HIS A 551 -20.96 19.73 -0.17
C HIS A 551 -20.18 20.59 0.84
N GLY A 552 -20.87 21.18 1.82
CA GLY A 552 -20.26 22.02 2.84
C GLY A 552 -19.23 21.26 3.69
N ARG A 553 -17.96 21.61 3.51
CA ARG A 553 -16.79 21.03 4.20
C ARG A 553 -16.27 22.00 5.26
N SER A 554 -15.90 21.49 6.43
CA SER A 554 -15.27 22.27 7.51
C SER A 554 -14.00 23.01 7.03
N SER A 555 -13.17 22.40 6.18
CA SER A 555 -11.99 23.01 5.57
C SER A 555 -12.35 24.21 4.70
N LEU A 556 -13.43 24.11 3.93
CA LEU A 556 -13.92 25.17 3.04
C LEU A 556 -14.50 26.34 3.85
N TYR A 557 -15.26 26.05 4.91
CA TYR A 557 -15.75 27.06 5.86
C TYR A 557 -14.60 27.76 6.60
N LEU A 558 -13.60 27.02 7.07
CA LEU A 558 -12.40 27.59 7.70
C LEU A 558 -11.66 28.50 6.70
N ARG A 559 -11.42 28.03 5.47
CA ARG A 559 -10.73 28.81 4.44
C ARG A 559 -11.48 30.11 4.13
N LEU A 560 -12.80 30.04 3.97
CA LEU A 560 -13.63 31.24 3.76
C LEU A 560 -13.53 32.19 4.96
N GLY A 561 -13.55 31.65 6.19
CA GLY A 561 -13.36 32.44 7.40
C GLY A 561 -12.03 33.21 7.41
N LEU A 562 -10.93 32.54 7.06
CA LEU A 562 -9.60 33.15 6.99
C LEU A 562 -9.53 34.24 5.90
N CYS A 563 -10.08 34.00 4.70
CA CYS A 563 -10.10 35.02 3.65
C CYS A 563 -10.97 36.23 4.01
N LEU A 564 -12.10 36.02 4.70
CA LEU A 564 -12.96 37.11 5.19
C LEU A 564 -12.27 37.95 6.27
N GLU A 565 -11.48 37.32 7.13
CA GLU A 565 -10.67 38.02 8.12
C GLU A 565 -9.62 38.92 7.47
N ASP A 566 -8.90 38.43 6.46
CA ASP A 566 -7.94 39.24 5.68
C ASP A 566 -8.61 40.44 4.98
N CYS A 567 -9.91 40.31 4.65
CA CYS A 567 -10.73 41.39 4.10
C CYS A 567 -11.28 42.36 5.16
N GLY A 568 -11.04 42.12 6.45
CA GLY A 568 -11.57 42.91 7.57
C GLY A 568 -13.03 42.60 7.94
N GLU A 569 -13.64 41.56 7.36
CA GLU A 569 -15.02 41.15 7.64
C GLU A 569 -15.12 40.22 8.87
N LEU A 570 -14.64 40.68 10.03
CA LEU A 570 -14.47 39.85 11.24
C LEU A 570 -15.74 39.11 11.70
N ALA A 571 -16.91 39.75 11.59
CA ALA A 571 -18.17 39.13 11.99
C ALA A 571 -18.56 37.95 11.07
N ALA A 572 -18.36 38.11 9.76
CA ALA A 572 -18.61 37.06 8.77
C ALA A 572 -17.57 35.95 8.88
N ALA A 573 -16.29 36.31 9.09
CA ALA A 573 -15.21 35.36 9.34
C ALA A 573 -15.54 34.44 10.52
N ARG A 574 -15.96 35.01 11.65
CA ARG A 574 -16.37 34.26 12.84
C ARG A 574 -17.51 33.29 12.54
N GLU A 575 -18.54 33.72 11.83
CA GLU A 575 -19.67 32.85 11.47
C GLU A 575 -19.20 31.61 10.69
N GLN A 576 -18.31 31.77 9.72
CA GLN A 576 -17.82 30.64 8.93
C GLN A 576 -16.92 29.71 9.75
N VAL A 577 -16.03 30.24 10.60
CA VAL A 577 -15.21 29.41 11.48
C VAL A 577 -16.06 28.66 12.51
N GLU A 578 -17.15 29.26 13.01
CA GLU A 578 -18.11 28.57 13.88
C GLU A 578 -18.86 27.45 13.16
N ARG A 579 -19.22 27.64 11.88
CA ARG A 579 -19.78 26.56 11.04
C ARG A 579 -18.78 25.43 10.81
N ALA A 580 -17.51 25.76 10.57
CA ALA A 580 -16.44 24.77 10.48
C ALA A 580 -16.34 23.96 11.78
N ALA A 581 -16.27 24.64 12.93
CA ALA A 581 -16.24 24.00 14.25
C ALA A 581 -17.49 23.17 14.54
N ALA A 582 -18.67 23.56 14.05
CA ALA A 582 -19.89 22.76 14.22
C ALA A 582 -19.85 21.43 13.45
N LEU A 583 -19.18 21.40 12.30
CA LEU A 583 -18.94 20.16 11.54
C LEU A 583 -17.85 19.29 12.17
N ARG A 584 -16.93 19.88 12.95
CA ARG A 584 -15.84 19.20 13.64
C ARG A 584 -15.70 19.71 15.09
N PRO A 585 -16.65 19.37 15.98
CA PRO A 585 -16.74 19.96 17.33
C PRO A 585 -15.57 19.60 18.24
N THR A 586 -14.80 18.59 17.88
CA THR A 586 -13.64 18.08 18.62
C THR A 586 -12.30 18.47 17.97
N ASP A 587 -12.28 19.29 16.91
CA ASP A 587 -11.01 19.78 16.33
C ASP A 587 -10.47 20.98 17.13
N PRO A 588 -9.36 20.82 17.87
CA PRO A 588 -8.85 21.87 18.74
C PRO A 588 -8.30 23.07 17.96
N ARG A 589 -7.94 22.94 16.67
CA ARG A 589 -7.54 24.08 15.83
C ARG A 589 -8.72 24.99 15.57
N LEU A 590 -9.86 24.43 15.19
CA LEU A 590 -11.09 25.18 14.94
C LEU A 590 -11.57 25.85 16.22
N LEU A 591 -11.53 25.14 17.36
CA LEU A 591 -11.90 25.73 18.66
C LEU A 591 -10.99 26.90 19.05
N ARG A 592 -9.68 26.81 18.78
CA ARG A 592 -8.73 27.93 18.98
C ARG A 592 -9.05 29.11 18.07
N GLU A 593 -9.33 28.88 16.79
CA GLU A 593 -9.69 29.94 15.85
C GLU A 593 -11.00 30.63 16.22
N VAL A 594 -12.04 29.86 16.62
CA VAL A 594 -13.29 30.43 17.16
C VAL A 594 -12.99 31.33 18.37
N THR A 595 -12.14 30.86 19.29
CA THR A 595 -11.77 31.62 20.50
C THR A 595 -11.02 32.90 20.14
N ARG A 596 -10.07 32.83 19.20
CA ARG A 596 -9.28 33.98 18.71
C ARG A 596 -10.19 35.04 18.08
N LEU A 597 -11.07 34.64 17.16
CA LEU A 597 -12.00 35.55 16.49
C LEU A 597 -13.03 36.16 17.45
N ARG A 598 -13.48 35.42 18.47
CA ARG A 598 -14.33 35.96 19.54
C ARG A 598 -13.61 37.03 20.36
N ALA A 599 -12.34 36.81 20.69
CA ALA A 599 -11.55 37.79 21.42
C ALA A 599 -11.34 39.09 20.62
N LEU A 600 -11.02 38.97 19.32
CA LEU A 600 -10.84 40.13 18.43
C LEU A 600 -12.11 40.97 18.27
N ALA A 601 -13.28 40.32 18.15
CA ALA A 601 -14.56 41.02 18.05
C ALA A 601 -14.98 41.72 19.36
N GLY A 602 -14.52 41.21 20.51
CA GLY A 602 -14.79 41.80 21.83
C GLY A 602 -13.87 42.97 22.22
N SER A 603 -12.80 43.22 21.46
CA SER A 603 -11.90 44.37 21.63
C SER A 603 -12.27 45.61 20.80
N THR A 604 -13.35 45.54 20.04
CA THR A 604 -13.85 46.60 19.15
C THR A 604 -15.17 47.26 19.61
N GLU A 605 -15.64 46.94 20.82
CA GLU A 605 -16.68 47.70 21.54
C GLU A 605 -16.05 48.50 22.68
#